data_AF-A0A0K0SSJ4-F1
#
_entry.id   AF-A0A0K0SSJ4-F1
#
_cell.length_a   1.000
_cell.length_b   1.000
_cell.length_c   1.000
_cell.angle_alpha   90.00
_cell.angle_beta   90.00
_cell.angle_gamma   90.00
#
_symmetry.space_group_name_H-M   'P 1'
#
loop_
_entity.id
_entity.type
_entity.pdbx_description
1 polymer ?
#
loop_
_entity_poly.entity_id
_entity_poly.type
_entity_poly.pdbx_seq_one_letter_code
_entity_poly.pdbx_strand_id
1 'polypeptide(L)'
;MKYNSETPPHIIKEYVKSNNERWDQLNNLILSVISDGVKFLFVINGGGCIAMLAFLGTSEELRKQQWTWSVLFVLFLGIVFIGFLNFARYHVISYLQQRWHSDVIQFYEGRIDFDELSNRDDRRVRNTSWILLFAYAAFSCFLIAGVLGYKGVSELRETQKSNDGVAMNYTTCSDDRKNHVPRPAPVAPPVQPPKSK
;
A
#
# COMPACT_ATOMS: atom_id res chain seq x y z
N MET A 1 -40.38 -12.98 -8.73
CA MET A 1 -41.03 -14.04 -9.53
C MET A 1 -42.46 -14.17 -9.02
N LYS A 2 -43.49 -14.01 -9.85
CA LYS A 2 -44.86 -14.34 -9.43
C LYS A 2 -45.02 -15.85 -9.63
N TYR A 3 -45.12 -16.61 -8.54
CA TYR A 3 -45.49 -18.02 -8.63
C TYR A 3 -46.95 -18.09 -9.06
N ASN A 4 -47.23 -18.84 -10.12
CA ASN A 4 -48.61 -19.14 -10.50
C ASN A 4 -49.17 -20.11 -9.45
N SER A 5 -50.46 -20.00 -9.08
CA SER A 5 -51.08 -20.87 -8.07
C SER A 5 -51.11 -22.35 -8.46
N GLU A 6 -50.81 -22.65 -9.72
CA GLU A 6 -50.79 -23.98 -10.31
C GLU A 6 -49.43 -24.69 -10.18
N THR A 7 -48.36 -24.01 -9.75
CA THR A 7 -47.04 -24.63 -9.65
C THR A 7 -47.02 -25.70 -8.54
N PRO A 8 -46.67 -26.96 -8.86
CA PRO A 8 -46.59 -28.02 -7.86
C PRO A 8 -45.68 -27.65 -6.65
N PRO A 9 -46.09 -27.97 -5.40
CA PRO A 9 -45.32 -27.60 -4.21
C PRO A 9 -43.88 -28.14 -4.18
N HIS A 10 -43.61 -29.27 -4.84
CA HIS A 10 -42.26 -29.85 -4.89
C HIS A 10 -41.29 -29.00 -5.74
N ILE A 11 -41.76 -28.43 -6.84
CA ILE A 11 -40.97 -27.53 -7.71
C ILE A 11 -40.62 -26.24 -6.96
N ILE A 12 -41.57 -25.68 -6.18
CA ILE A 12 -41.32 -24.47 -5.37
C ILE A 12 -40.20 -24.75 -4.35
N LYS A 13 -40.21 -25.90 -3.69
CA LYS A 13 -39.15 -26.29 -2.75
C LYS A 13 -37.78 -26.40 -3.42
N GLU A 14 -37.71 -27.00 -4.62
CA GLU A 14 -36.46 -27.09 -5.38
C GLU A 14 -35.93 -25.71 -5.77
N TYR A 15 -36.80 -24.79 -6.21
CA TYR A 15 -36.40 -23.41 -6.52
C TYR A 15 -35.90 -22.66 -5.29
N VAL A 16 -36.60 -22.74 -4.16
CA VAL A 16 -36.17 -22.10 -2.91
C VAL A 16 -34.82 -22.66 -2.46
N LYS A 17 -34.64 -23.98 -2.53
CA LYS A 17 -33.38 -24.64 -2.21
C LYS A 17 -32.24 -24.15 -3.11
N SER A 18 -32.44 -24.17 -4.44
CA SER A 18 -31.44 -23.70 -5.41
C SER A 18 -31.09 -22.22 -5.21
N ASN A 19 -32.08 -21.38 -4.90
CA ASN A 19 -31.86 -19.96 -4.63
C ASN A 19 -31.06 -19.74 -3.35
N ASN A 20 -31.36 -20.46 -2.27
CA ASN A 20 -30.61 -20.40 -1.02
C ASN A 20 -29.16 -20.88 -1.21
N GLU A 21 -28.95 -22.00 -1.91
CA GLU A 21 -27.61 -22.50 -2.24
C GLU A 21 -26.82 -21.47 -3.05
N ARG A 22 -27.46 -20.82 -4.02
CA ARG A 22 -26.82 -19.80 -4.84
C ARG A 22 -26.47 -18.55 -4.04
N TRP A 23 -27.36 -18.14 -3.13
CA TRP A 23 -27.13 -17.03 -2.22
C TRP A 23 -25.93 -17.29 -1.30
N ASP A 24 -25.85 -18.48 -0.71
CA ASP A 24 -24.74 -18.88 0.14
C ASP A 24 -23.42 -18.91 -0.64
N GLN A 25 -23.42 -19.44 -1.86
CA GLN A 25 -22.24 -19.40 -2.75
C GLN A 25 -21.75 -17.97 -3.00
N LEU A 26 -22.67 -17.05 -3.34
CA LEU A 26 -22.33 -15.67 -3.64
C LEU A 26 -21.81 -14.92 -2.40
N ASN A 27 -22.45 -15.13 -1.25
CA ASN A 27 -22.01 -14.55 0.01
C ASN A 27 -20.63 -15.06 0.42
N ASN A 28 -20.38 -16.36 0.33
CA ASN A 28 -19.07 -16.92 0.62
C ASN A 28 -17.98 -16.38 -0.32
N LEU A 29 -18.30 -16.22 -1.61
CA LEU A 29 -17.38 -15.61 -2.57
C LEU A 29 -17.06 -14.15 -2.20
N ILE A 30 -18.08 -13.36 -1.87
CA ILE A 30 -17.90 -11.95 -1.45
C ILE A 30 -17.04 -11.88 -0.18
N LEU A 31 -17.33 -12.70 0.84
CA LEU A 31 -16.55 -12.75 2.08
C LEU A 31 -15.09 -13.13 1.84
N SER A 32 -14.83 -14.09 0.93
CA SER A 32 -13.48 -14.45 0.52
C SER A 32 -12.75 -13.27 -0.13
N VAL A 33 -13.38 -12.62 -1.12
CA VAL A 33 -12.79 -11.47 -1.83
C VAL A 33 -12.50 -10.31 -0.88
N ILE A 34 -13.40 -10.03 0.06
CA ILE A 34 -13.17 -9.00 1.09
C ILE A 34 -11.99 -9.38 1.99
N SER A 35 -11.92 -10.63 2.44
CA SER A 35 -10.82 -11.12 3.28
C SER A 35 -9.47 -10.99 2.56
N ASP A 36 -9.41 -11.43 1.31
CA ASP A 36 -8.19 -11.38 0.51
C ASP A 36 -7.81 -9.95 0.13
N GLY A 37 -8.79 -9.07 -0.12
CA GLY A 37 -8.56 -7.64 -0.32
C GLY A 37 -7.93 -6.96 0.90
N VAL A 38 -8.39 -7.27 2.12
CA VAL A 38 -7.80 -6.74 3.35
C VAL A 38 -6.38 -7.26 3.56
N LYS A 39 -6.13 -8.55 3.32
CA LYS A 39 -4.77 -9.13 3.37
C LYS A 39 -3.85 -8.47 2.36
N PHE A 40 -4.32 -8.27 1.13
CA PHE A 40 -3.56 -7.58 0.08
C PHE A 40 -3.17 -6.16 0.52
N LEU A 41 -4.12 -5.36 1.03
CA LEU A 41 -3.84 -4.02 1.54
C LEU A 41 -2.80 -4.03 2.67
N PHE A 42 -2.87 -5.02 3.56
CA PHE A 42 -1.91 -5.16 4.65
C PHE A 42 -0.51 -5.51 4.13
N VAL A 43 -0.42 -6.45 3.19
CA VAL A 43 0.84 -6.89 2.58
C VAL A 43 1.51 -5.75 1.81
N ILE A 44 0.78 -4.98 1.01
CA ILE A 44 1.39 -3.89 0.23
C ILE A 44 1.87 -2.73 1.11
N ASN A 45 1.08 -2.31 2.10
CA ASN A 45 1.48 -1.22 3.00
C ASN A 45 2.58 -1.68 3.98
N GLY A 46 2.41 -2.86 4.57
CA GLY A 46 3.40 -3.48 5.46
C GLY A 46 4.71 -3.78 4.76
N GLY A 47 4.66 -4.39 3.58
CA GLY A 47 5.84 -4.64 2.75
C GLY A 47 6.55 -3.36 2.34
N GLY A 48 5.79 -2.32 1.96
CA GLY A 48 6.34 -0.99 1.70
C GLY A 48 7.07 -0.40 2.91
N CYS A 49 6.46 -0.45 4.10
CA CYS A 49 7.09 0.02 5.33
C CYS A 49 8.40 -0.73 5.62
N ILE A 50 8.39 -2.06 5.52
CA ILE A 50 9.57 -2.89 5.77
C ILE A 50 10.68 -2.55 4.77
N ALA A 51 10.34 -2.41 3.49
CA ALA A 51 11.30 -2.03 2.46
C ALA A 51 11.91 -0.64 2.74
N MET A 52 11.07 0.35 3.09
CA MET A 52 11.55 1.70 3.43
C MET A 52 12.45 1.71 4.66
N LEU A 53 12.10 0.97 5.71
CA LEU A 53 12.94 0.83 6.89
C LEU A 53 14.28 0.15 6.57
N ALA A 54 14.28 -0.85 5.69
CA ALA A 54 15.51 -1.48 5.23
C ALA A 54 16.40 -0.49 4.46
N PHE A 55 15.83 0.32 3.56
CA PHE A 55 16.59 1.37 2.84
C PHE A 55 17.13 2.46 3.78
N LEU A 56 16.33 2.89 4.75
CA LEU A 56 16.75 3.87 5.77
C LEU A 56 17.86 3.31 6.69
N GLY A 57 17.86 2.01 6.93
CA GLY A 57 18.89 1.33 7.71
C GLY A 57 20.22 1.19 6.98
N THR A 58 20.23 1.17 5.65
CA THR A 58 21.45 0.95 4.85
C THR A 58 22.09 2.24 4.32
N SER A 59 21.33 3.32 4.14
CA SER A 59 21.86 4.58 3.60
C SER A 59 21.62 5.77 4.53
N GLU A 60 22.72 6.35 5.02
CA GLU A 60 22.65 7.57 5.82
C GLU A 60 22.16 8.78 5.03
N GLU A 61 22.42 8.82 3.73
CA GLU A 61 22.00 9.90 2.84
C GLU A 61 20.48 9.91 2.68
N LEU A 62 19.87 8.74 2.44
CA LEU A 62 18.41 8.61 2.32
C LEU A 62 17.70 8.98 3.63
N ARG A 63 18.31 8.70 4.77
CA ARG A 63 17.77 9.05 6.09
C ARG A 63 17.72 10.56 6.36
N LYS A 64 18.58 11.34 5.70
CA LYS A 64 18.56 12.82 5.78
C LYS A 64 17.48 13.44 4.89
N GLN A 65 16.99 12.69 3.89
CA GLN A 65 15.95 13.18 2.99
C GLN A 65 14.57 13.17 3.67
N GLN A 66 13.84 14.28 3.64
CA GLN A 66 12.54 14.38 4.30
C GLN A 66 11.46 13.51 3.64
N TRP A 67 11.58 13.27 2.32
CA TRP A 67 10.58 12.50 1.57
C TRP A 67 10.54 11.03 2.00
N THR A 68 11.65 10.44 2.42
CA THR A 68 11.71 9.02 2.84
C THR A 68 10.88 8.78 4.09
N TRP A 69 10.98 9.68 5.08
CA TRP A 69 10.15 9.67 6.29
C TRP A 69 8.68 9.90 5.98
N SER A 70 8.38 10.77 5.01
CA SER A 70 7.01 11.05 4.59
C SER A 70 6.36 9.82 3.94
N VAL A 71 7.08 9.11 3.05
CA VAL A 71 6.63 7.85 2.45
C VAL A 71 6.38 6.79 3.53
N LEU A 72 7.32 6.62 4.46
CA LEU A 72 7.18 5.67 5.56
C LEU A 72 5.95 5.98 6.43
N PHE A 73 5.75 7.26 6.79
CA PHE A 73 4.60 7.68 7.58
C PHE A 73 3.27 7.42 6.88
N VAL A 74 3.18 7.70 5.57
CA VAL A 74 1.95 7.47 4.80
C VAL A 74 1.64 5.98 4.69
N LEU A 75 2.65 5.12 4.46
CA LEU A 75 2.46 3.66 4.45
C LEU A 75 2.02 3.14 5.83
N PHE A 76 2.62 3.66 6.90
CA PHE A 76 2.23 3.34 8.26
C PHE A 76 0.77 3.74 8.55
N LEU A 77 0.35 4.92 8.11
CA LEU A 77 -1.04 5.37 8.22
C LEU A 77 -2.00 4.43 7.47
N GLY A 78 -1.58 3.89 6.33
CA GLY A 78 -2.30 2.84 5.61
C GLY A 78 -2.54 1.59 6.48
N ILE A 79 -1.53 1.13 7.21
CA ILE A 79 -1.65 0.00 8.15
C ILE A 79 -2.62 0.34 9.29
N VAL A 80 -2.54 1.55 9.84
CA VAL A 80 -3.44 2.03 10.89
C VAL A 80 -4.90 2.02 10.42
N PHE A 81 -5.19 2.48 9.21
CA PHE A 81 -6.54 2.42 8.63
C PHE A 81 -7.04 0.98 8.45
N ILE A 82 -6.16 0.02 8.10
CA ILE A 82 -6.51 -1.40 8.03
C ILE A 82 -6.84 -1.95 9.43
N GLY A 83 -6.13 -1.51 10.47
CA GLY A 83 -6.45 -1.82 11.86
C GLY A 83 -7.84 -1.32 12.25
N PHE A 84 -8.14 -0.05 11.97
CA PHE A 84 -9.46 0.54 12.22
C PHE A 84 -10.58 -0.15 11.42
N LEU A 85 -10.31 -0.52 10.17
CA LEU A 85 -11.24 -1.28 9.34
C LEU A 85 -11.63 -2.60 10.01
N ASN A 86 -10.66 -3.39 10.48
CA ASN A 86 -10.93 -4.67 11.14
C ASN A 86 -11.67 -4.48 12.46
N PHE A 87 -11.31 -3.47 13.25
CA PHE A 87 -11.99 -3.13 14.48
C PHE A 87 -13.45 -2.69 14.23
N ALA A 88 -13.68 -1.82 13.26
CA ALA A 88 -15.02 -1.36 12.88
C ALA A 88 -15.90 -2.51 12.38
N ARG A 89 -15.35 -3.42 11.56
CA ARG A 89 -16.05 -4.64 11.11
C ARG A 89 -16.49 -5.50 12.28
N TYR A 90 -15.59 -5.76 13.23
CA TYR A 90 -15.92 -6.51 14.44
C TYR A 90 -17.09 -5.87 15.19
N HIS A 91 -16.99 -4.56 15.47
CA HIS A 91 -18.02 -3.85 16.22
C HIS A 91 -19.39 -3.88 15.53
N VAL A 92 -19.41 -3.73 14.21
CA VAL A 92 -20.64 -3.77 13.45
C VAL A 92 -21.26 -5.15 13.42
N ILE A 93 -20.47 -6.20 13.21
CA ILE A 93 -20.99 -7.57 13.21
C ILE A 93 -21.58 -7.90 14.58
N SER A 94 -20.89 -7.54 15.66
CA SER A 94 -21.41 -7.71 17.02
C SER A 94 -22.71 -6.91 17.25
N TYR A 95 -22.77 -5.67 16.78
CA TYR A 95 -23.98 -4.85 16.87
C TYR A 95 -25.15 -5.46 16.09
N LEU A 96 -24.93 -5.88 14.84
CA LEU A 96 -25.95 -6.50 14.00
C LEU A 96 -26.47 -7.79 14.64
N GLN A 97 -25.58 -8.65 15.13
CA GLN A 97 -25.96 -9.90 15.78
C GLN A 97 -26.80 -9.68 17.05
N GLN A 98 -26.40 -8.74 17.92
CA GLN A 98 -27.16 -8.41 19.12
C GLN A 98 -28.57 -7.88 18.78
N ARG A 99 -28.67 -7.04 17.76
CA ARG A 99 -29.95 -6.46 17.32
C ARG A 99 -30.84 -7.48 16.62
N TRP A 100 -30.27 -8.33 15.78
CA TRP A 100 -30.96 -9.44 15.14
C TRP A 100 -31.58 -10.37 16.19
N HIS A 101 -30.78 -10.81 17.18
CA HIS A 101 -31.27 -11.66 18.27
C HIS A 101 -32.43 -11.01 19.04
N SER A 102 -32.32 -9.71 19.35
CA SER A 102 -33.37 -8.96 20.02
C SER A 102 -34.65 -8.83 19.21
N ASP A 103 -34.56 -8.67 17.88
CA ASP A 103 -35.74 -8.60 17.02
C ASP A 103 -36.37 -9.98 16.79
N VAL A 104 -35.57 -11.03 16.69
CA VAL A 104 -36.07 -12.42 16.61
C VAL A 104 -36.89 -12.77 17.85
N ILE A 105 -36.45 -12.36 19.04
CA ILE A 105 -37.25 -12.52 20.27
C ILE A 105 -38.58 -11.78 20.15
N GLN A 106 -38.56 -10.51 19.72
CA GLN A 106 -39.80 -9.72 19.53
C GLN A 106 -40.75 -10.36 18.51
N PHE A 107 -40.21 -10.97 17.45
CA PHE A 107 -40.99 -11.69 16.44
C PHE A 107 -41.67 -12.93 17.03
N TYR A 108 -40.93 -13.77 17.78
CA TYR A 108 -41.51 -14.94 18.44
C TYR A 108 -42.51 -14.58 19.55
N GLU A 109 -42.35 -13.41 20.19
CA GLU A 109 -43.33 -12.85 21.13
C GLU A 109 -44.54 -12.20 20.45
N GLY A 110 -44.60 -12.18 19.11
CA GLY A 110 -45.70 -11.59 18.34
C GLY A 110 -45.77 -10.06 18.40
N ARG A 111 -44.68 -9.39 18.82
CA ARG A 111 -44.63 -7.92 18.91
C ARG A 111 -44.35 -7.23 17.57
N ILE A 112 -43.70 -7.94 16.66
CA ILE A 112 -43.40 -7.47 15.30
C ILE A 112 -43.74 -8.59 14.31
N ASP A 113 -44.10 -8.22 13.09
CA ASP A 113 -44.29 -9.18 12.00
C ASP A 113 -42.97 -9.45 11.25
N PHE A 114 -43.04 -10.36 10.28
CA PHE A 114 -41.87 -10.76 9.48
C PHE A 114 -41.35 -9.62 8.59
N ASP A 115 -42.25 -8.80 8.04
CA ASP A 115 -41.88 -7.70 7.17
C ASP A 115 -41.14 -6.61 7.95
N GLU A 116 -41.57 -6.32 9.18
CA GLU A 116 -40.89 -5.41 10.08
C GLU A 116 -39.53 -5.97 10.53
N LEU A 117 -39.43 -7.27 10.84
CA LEU A 117 -38.17 -7.94 11.16
C LEU A 117 -37.15 -7.78 10.01
N SER A 118 -37.57 -8.06 8.77
CA SER A 118 -36.71 -7.93 7.58
C SER A 118 -36.30 -6.46 7.34
N ASN A 119 -37.26 -5.54 7.37
CA ASN A 119 -36.99 -4.11 7.14
C ASN A 119 -36.04 -3.51 8.20
N ARG A 120 -36.12 -3.97 9.44
CA ARG A 120 -35.20 -3.55 10.51
C ARG A 120 -33.78 -4.03 10.25
N ASP A 121 -33.60 -5.25 9.76
CA ASP A 121 -32.27 -5.78 9.43
C ASP A 121 -31.64 -5.04 8.24
N ASP A 122 -32.37 -4.92 7.13
CA ASP A 122 -31.91 -4.24 5.91
C ASP A 122 -31.46 -2.79 6.18
N ARG A 123 -32.23 -2.07 7.01
CA ARG A 123 -31.90 -0.69 7.39
C ARG A 123 -30.59 -0.59 8.16
N ARG A 124 -30.30 -1.55 9.06
CA ARG A 124 -29.05 -1.55 9.83
C ARG A 124 -27.85 -1.89 8.96
N VAL A 125 -28.00 -2.87 8.06
CA VAL A 125 -26.95 -3.24 7.11
C VAL A 125 -26.60 -2.04 6.22
N ARG A 126 -27.60 -1.34 5.66
CA ARG A 126 -27.39 -0.16 4.81
C ARG A 126 -26.67 0.99 5.52
N ASN A 127 -26.91 1.18 6.82
CA ASN A 127 -26.25 2.24 7.59
C ASN A 127 -24.75 1.98 7.82
N THR A 128 -24.23 0.83 7.38
CA THR A 128 -22.86 0.40 7.70
C THR A 128 -21.87 0.61 6.55
N SER A 129 -22.29 1.24 5.45
CA SER A 129 -21.42 1.49 4.28
C SER A 129 -20.21 2.39 4.58
N TRP A 130 -20.23 3.16 5.67
CA TRP A 130 -19.13 4.04 6.07
C TRP A 130 -17.82 3.28 6.39
N ILE A 131 -17.89 2.00 6.77
CA ILE A 131 -16.68 1.18 7.02
C ILE A 131 -15.78 1.11 5.77
N LEU A 132 -16.39 1.13 4.57
CA LEU A 132 -15.65 1.07 3.31
C LEU A 132 -14.69 2.25 3.14
N LEU A 133 -14.95 3.38 3.80
CA LEU A 133 -14.07 4.55 3.77
C LEU A 133 -12.67 4.22 4.27
N PHE A 134 -12.52 3.36 5.30
CA PHE A 134 -11.21 2.97 5.80
C PHE A 134 -10.43 2.11 4.80
N ALA A 135 -11.11 1.24 4.06
CA ALA A 135 -10.47 0.44 3.01
C ALA A 135 -9.94 1.35 1.88
N TYR A 136 -10.76 2.30 1.43
CA TYR A 136 -10.34 3.27 0.41
C TYR A 136 -9.25 4.22 0.90
N ALA A 137 -9.29 4.63 2.18
CA ALA A 137 -8.24 5.44 2.79
C ALA A 137 -6.90 4.68 2.82
N ALA A 138 -6.91 3.42 3.26
CA ALA A 138 -5.72 2.58 3.26
C ALA A 138 -5.13 2.36 1.85
N PHE A 139 -5.99 2.15 0.86
CA PHE A 139 -5.56 2.04 -0.54
C PHE A 139 -4.98 3.36 -1.07
N SER A 140 -5.61 4.48 -0.73
CA SER A 140 -5.14 5.81 -1.13
C SER A 140 -3.77 6.13 -0.54
N CYS A 141 -3.52 5.74 0.72
CA CYS A 141 -2.19 5.86 1.34
C CYS A 141 -1.11 5.15 0.52
N PHE A 142 -1.37 3.92 0.06
CA PHE A 142 -0.42 3.20 -0.79
C PHE A 142 -0.11 3.95 -2.10
N LEU A 143 -1.13 4.47 -2.79
CA LEU A 143 -0.94 5.24 -4.01
C LEU A 143 -0.17 6.54 -3.78
N ILE A 144 -0.51 7.29 -2.73
CA ILE A 144 0.17 8.54 -2.36
C ILE A 144 1.63 8.27 -2.02
N ALA A 145 1.92 7.22 -1.25
CA ALA A 145 3.28 6.82 -0.93
C ALA A 145 4.09 6.47 -2.19
N GLY A 146 3.48 5.78 -3.16
CA GLY A 146 4.10 5.50 -4.45
C GLY A 146 4.46 6.77 -5.24
N VAL A 147 3.54 7.74 -5.30
CA VAL A 147 3.78 9.03 -5.98
C VAL A 147 4.87 9.84 -5.28
N LEU A 148 4.85 9.90 -3.94
CA LEU A 148 5.88 10.59 -3.16
C LEU A 148 7.25 9.94 -3.33
N GLY A 149 7.32 8.61 -3.29
CA GLY A 149 8.56 7.86 -3.51
C GLY A 149 9.13 8.10 -4.91
N TYR A 150 8.28 8.05 -5.93
CA TYR A 150 8.69 8.35 -7.31
C TYR A 150 9.29 9.76 -7.45
N LYS A 151 8.59 10.77 -6.91
CA LYS A 151 9.06 12.16 -6.96
C LYS A 151 10.40 12.36 -6.24
N GLY A 152 10.53 11.79 -5.03
CA GLY A 152 11.77 11.88 -4.27
C GLY A 152 12.96 11.23 -4.98
N VAL A 153 12.75 10.10 -5.64
CA VAL A 153 13.80 9.44 -6.43
C VAL A 153 14.16 10.24 -7.69
N SER A 154 13.19 10.83 -8.38
CA SER A 154 13.49 11.66 -9.56
C SER A 154 14.34 12.88 -9.21
N GLU A 155 14.07 13.55 -8.08
CA GLU A 155 14.82 14.72 -7.62
C GLU A 155 16.27 14.38 -7.24
N LEU A 156 16.48 13.25 -6.59
CA LEU A 156 17.83 12.75 -6.28
C LEU A 156 18.64 12.47 -7.55
N ARG A 157 17.99 11.91 -8.58
CA ARG A 157 18.64 11.59 -9.86
C ARG A 157 19.07 12.85 -10.60
N GLU A 158 18.24 13.89 -10.58
CA GLU A 158 18.59 15.18 -11.20
C GLU A 158 19.76 15.85 -10.47
N THR A 159 19.76 15.80 -9.14
CA THR A 159 20.83 16.36 -8.31
C THR A 159 22.17 15.64 -8.56
N GLN A 160 22.17 14.31 -8.67
CA GLN A 160 23.38 13.55 -9.00
C GLN A 160 23.90 13.89 -10.40
N LYS A 161 23.02 13.93 -11.41
CA LYS A 161 23.41 14.27 -12.79
C LYS A 161 24.04 15.67 -12.87
N SER A 162 23.52 16.63 -12.10
CA SER A 162 24.10 17.96 -12.00
C SER A 162 25.51 17.94 -11.40
N ASN A 163 25.71 17.19 -10.31
CA ASN A 163 27.02 17.08 -9.64
C ASN A 163 28.08 16.40 -10.52
N ASP A 164 27.70 15.33 -11.24
CA ASP A 164 28.62 14.61 -12.13
C ASP A 164 29.05 15.46 -13.34
N GLY A 165 28.12 16.28 -13.87
CA GLY A 165 28.43 17.22 -14.95
C GLY A 165 29.41 18.32 -14.51
N VAL A 166 29.29 18.79 -13.27
CA VAL A 166 30.22 19.75 -12.67
C VAL A 166 31.60 19.12 -12.46
N ALA A 167 31.67 17.87 -11.98
CA ALA A 167 32.93 17.16 -11.77
C ALA A 167 33.73 16.99 -13.08
N MET A 168 33.07 16.65 -14.20
CA MET A 168 33.71 16.50 -15.52
C MET A 168 34.35 17.81 -16.05
N ASN A 169 33.76 18.96 -15.76
CA ASN A 169 34.33 20.26 -16.18
C ASN A 169 35.60 20.61 -15.40
N TYR A 170 35.76 20.14 -14.16
CA TYR A 170 37.00 20.37 -13.41
C TYR A 170 38.14 19.46 -13.87
N THR A 171 37.85 18.22 -14.30
CA THR A 171 38.88 17.28 -14.75
C THR A 171 39.46 17.69 -16.10
N THR A 172 38.65 18.24 -17.01
CA THR A 172 39.11 18.69 -18.34
C THR A 172 39.99 19.93 -18.28
N CYS A 173 39.81 20.81 -17.28
CA CYS A 173 40.65 22.01 -17.14
C CYS A 173 42.01 21.75 -16.47
N SER A 174 42.19 20.60 -15.81
CA SER A 174 43.45 20.23 -15.14
C SER A 174 44.46 19.51 -16.04
N ASP A 175 44.04 18.99 -17.20
CA ASP A 175 44.91 18.16 -18.03
C ASP A 175 45.78 18.97 -19.02
N ASP A 176 45.37 20.20 -19.37
CA ASP A 176 46.19 21.10 -20.21
C ASP A 176 47.46 21.61 -19.49
N ARG A 177 47.52 21.51 -18.16
CA ARG A 177 48.69 21.97 -17.39
C ARG A 177 49.81 20.93 -17.27
N LYS A 178 49.57 19.67 -17.65
CA LYS A 178 50.59 18.59 -17.60
C LYS A 178 51.43 18.45 -18.87
N ASN A 179 51.06 19.12 -19.97
CA ASN A 179 51.87 19.16 -21.19
C ASN A 179 52.98 20.24 -21.19
N HIS A 180 53.17 20.95 -20.07
CA HIS A 180 54.35 21.80 -19.84
C HIS A 180 55.32 21.12 -18.86
N VAL A 181 55.89 19.99 -19.29
CA VAL A 181 57.11 19.47 -18.66
C VAL A 181 58.26 20.39 -19.10
N PRO A 182 58.90 21.15 -18.18
CA PRO A 182 60.09 21.91 -18.52
C PRO A 182 61.16 20.94 -19.05
N ARG A 183 61.71 21.26 -20.23
CA ARG A 183 62.81 20.50 -20.85
C ARG A 183 63.90 20.27 -19.80
N PRO A 184 64.34 19.04 -19.54
CA PRO A 184 65.45 18.80 -18.62
C PRO A 184 66.67 19.57 -19.12
N ALA A 185 67.32 20.29 -18.21
CA ALA A 185 68.53 21.05 -18.51
C ALA A 185 69.61 20.11 -19.09
N PRO A 186 70.43 20.57 -20.05
CA PRO A 186 71.48 19.76 -20.65
C PRO A 186 72.43 19.25 -19.56
N VAL A 187 72.58 17.92 -19.49
CA VAL A 187 73.47 17.24 -18.56
C VAL A 187 74.91 17.68 -18.87
N ALA A 188 75.62 18.20 -17.86
CA ALA A 188 77.00 18.62 -18.00
C ALA A 188 77.89 17.42 -18.40
N PRO A 189 78.85 17.61 -19.32
CA PRO A 189 79.72 16.54 -19.77
C PRO A 189 80.59 16.00 -18.61
N PRO A 190 80.88 14.69 -18.59
CA PRO A 190 81.65 14.07 -17.53
C PRO A 190 83.08 14.62 -17.47
N VAL A 191 83.49 15.02 -16.27
CA VAL A 191 84.86 15.46 -15.97
C VAL A 191 85.82 14.29 -16.16
N GLN A 192 86.78 14.42 -17.08
CA GLN A 192 87.78 13.38 -17.31
C GLN A 192 88.75 13.31 -16.13
N PRO A 193 89.10 12.10 -15.64
CA PRO A 193 90.07 11.95 -14.56
C PRO A 193 91.50 12.30 -15.03
N PRO A 194 92.33 12.82 -14.12
CA PRO A 194 93.70 13.22 -14.44
C PRO A 194 94.57 12.02 -14.80
N LYS A 195 95.32 12.13 -15.90
CA LYS A 195 96.32 11.12 -16.31
C LYS A 195 97.52 11.19 -15.36
N SER A 196 97.75 10.12 -14.61
CA SER A 196 99.01 9.91 -13.87
C SER A 196 100.14 9.58 -14.86
N LYS A 197 101.27 10.27 -14.73
CA LYS A 197 102.53 9.96 -15.41
C LYS A 197 103.32 8.90 -14.64
#